data_AF-A0AA42XZU6-F1
#
_entry.id   AF-A0AA42XZU6-F1
#
_cell.length_a   1.000
_cell.length_b   1.000
_cell.length_c   1.000
_cell.angle_alpha   90.00
_cell.angle_beta   90.00
_cell.angle_gamma   90.00
#
_symmetry.space_group_name_H-M   'P 1'
#
loop_
_entity.id
_entity.type
_entity.pdbx_description
1 polymer ?
#
loop_
_entity_poly.entity_id
_entity_poly.type
_entity_poly.pdbx_seq_one_letter_code
_entity_poly.pdbx_strand_id
1 'polypeptide(L)'
;MASIISLVPREVTVRERSPDGRMRDVTIKRVPLKRGLDLMGGIHLALEVDQSKGVVANPEDALERALTVIRSRVDEFGVAEPLIQKVGNDRIVVELAGITDPGRAKQIVERSAFLEWRLTDMDNLFRDALPAIDRALTEAGVRIGPSVRDTAAQPSTLEQLLGADTTAGADSAAPDTAQTGLDRPGPLSSLLFAGQMEGEFLVPEEDFPRADSLISLPAVQRLIPRGRELVWGSEPRSAGGRSYRPLYSLERRSILTGEQLQDARATIDQTNNQSIATFTLTRAGGRRFRQETRQHVGDYMAIMLDGRVFRQPPVLRSEIGRNGQIELGNASLQEAQDLALVLRAGALPAPLVIVEERTVGPSLGRDSIRQGAQAGVVAGLLVILVMVGYYRFAGLLSVFALGFFALFTVGGLASFGATLTLPGLAGFVLSLGMAVDANVLIFERIREEVKQNKTPRLAVDAGFQNAMPAIIDANVTTVISAAFLFQFGTGPVKGFAVTLLVGIIASLITAVFVTKTFFLIWLQRRGATKELAI
;
A
#
# COMPACT_ATOMS: atom_id res chain seq x y z
N MET A 1 -5.41 24.74 20.93
CA MET A 1 -5.36 26.18 20.59
C MET A 1 -4.28 26.39 19.54
N ALA A 2 -4.62 26.23 18.26
CA ALA A 2 -3.67 26.43 17.17
C ALA A 2 -3.42 27.94 17.03
N SER A 3 -2.23 28.41 17.36
CA SER A 3 -1.86 29.82 17.16
C SER A 3 -1.62 30.06 15.67
N ILE A 4 -1.87 31.27 15.18
CA ILE A 4 -1.59 31.67 13.78
C ILE A 4 -0.13 31.37 13.39
N ILE A 5 0.78 31.33 14.37
CA ILE A 5 2.19 30.99 14.23
C ILE A 5 2.42 29.50 13.84
N SER A 6 1.47 28.59 14.10
CA SER A 6 1.56 27.19 13.67
C SER A 6 1.19 26.95 12.19
N LEU A 7 0.67 27.98 11.50
CA LEU A 7 0.32 27.90 10.08
C LEU A 7 1.52 28.19 9.15
N VAL A 8 2.60 28.76 9.68
CA VAL A 8 3.85 29.01 8.93
C VAL A 8 4.64 27.70 8.84
N PRO A 9 5.05 27.25 7.64
CA PRO A 9 5.80 26.01 7.49
C PRO A 9 7.11 26.10 8.26
N ARG A 10 7.31 25.18 9.21
CA ARG A 10 8.54 25.09 10.01
C ARG A 10 9.44 24.00 9.48
N GLU A 11 10.72 24.31 9.39
CA GLU A 11 11.77 23.33 9.25
C GLU A 11 11.93 22.62 10.60
N VAL A 12 11.61 21.33 10.63
CA VAL A 12 11.83 20.48 11.80
C VAL A 12 12.94 19.52 11.44
N THR A 13 14.04 19.57 12.16
CA THR A 13 15.11 18.58 12.06
C THR A 13 14.61 17.26 12.65
N VAL A 14 14.46 16.26 11.80
CA VAL A 14 14.13 14.89 12.20
C VAL A 14 15.40 14.07 12.11
N ARG A 15 15.76 13.40 13.21
CA ARG A 15 16.87 12.45 13.22
C ARG A 15 16.46 11.20 12.46
N GLU A 16 17.07 10.99 11.32
CA GLU A 16 16.85 9.79 10.51
C GLU A 16 18.16 8.99 10.43
N ARG A 17 18.06 7.67 10.57
CA ARG A 17 19.22 6.79 10.50
C ARG A 17 19.48 6.47 9.04
N SER A 18 20.57 6.99 8.49
CA SER A 18 20.97 6.76 7.10
C SER A 18 21.30 5.26 6.89
N PRO A 19 21.20 4.72 5.66
CA PRO A 19 21.53 3.32 5.35
C PRO A 19 22.94 2.87 5.80
N ASP A 20 23.88 3.82 5.96
CA ASP A 20 25.23 3.60 6.48
C ASP A 20 25.31 3.54 8.03
N GLY A 21 24.18 3.45 8.73
CA GLY A 21 24.10 3.35 10.19
C GLY A 21 24.39 4.64 10.97
N ARG A 22 24.77 5.74 10.29
CA ARG A 22 25.01 7.06 10.88
C ARG A 22 23.71 7.85 11.03
N MET A 23 23.52 8.48 12.20
CA MET A 23 22.41 9.41 12.44
C MET A 23 22.65 10.70 11.66
N ARG A 24 21.71 11.07 10.78
CA ARG A 24 21.72 12.37 10.08
C ARG A 24 20.47 13.14 10.49
N ASP A 25 20.66 14.40 10.83
CA ASP A 25 19.55 15.32 11.06
C ASP A 25 19.05 15.76 9.67
N VAL A 26 17.87 15.26 9.26
CA VAL A 26 17.23 15.62 7.99
C VAL A 26 16.21 16.71 8.29
N THR A 27 16.36 17.88 7.66
CA THR A 27 15.43 18.99 7.81
C THR A 27 14.17 18.74 6.99
N ILE A 28 13.07 18.36 7.65
CA ILE A 28 11.77 18.14 7.01
C ILE A 28 10.89 19.37 7.23
N LYS A 29 10.46 20.00 6.13
CA LYS A 29 9.51 21.12 6.16
C LYS A 29 8.11 20.59 6.49
N ARG A 30 7.69 20.66 7.76
CA ARG A 30 6.32 20.30 8.14
C ARG A 30 5.37 21.39 7.67
N VAL A 31 4.57 21.04 6.67
CA VAL A 31 3.40 21.82 6.26
C VAL A 31 2.23 21.36 7.13
N PRO A 32 1.49 22.27 7.79
CA PRO A 32 0.41 21.91 8.73
C PRO A 32 -0.85 21.35 8.05
N LEU A 33 -0.86 21.31 6.71
CA LEU A 33 -1.95 20.76 5.91
C LEU A 33 -1.59 19.36 5.45
N LYS A 34 -2.48 18.40 5.72
CA LYS A 34 -2.41 17.08 5.11
C LYS A 34 -2.57 17.24 3.60
N ARG A 35 -1.84 16.46 2.81
CA ARG A 35 -1.92 16.51 1.34
C ARG A 35 -2.49 15.19 0.85
N GLY A 36 -3.42 15.25 -0.09
CA GLY A 36 -4.02 14.06 -0.69
C GLY A 36 -3.07 13.33 -1.63
N LEU A 37 -3.50 12.14 -2.05
CA LEU A 37 -2.81 11.27 -2.99
C LEU A 37 -2.40 12.00 -4.28
N ASP A 38 -3.31 12.81 -4.84
CA ASP A 38 -3.08 13.58 -6.07
C ASP A 38 -1.93 14.59 -5.95
N LEU A 39 -1.57 14.99 -4.73
CA LEU A 39 -0.52 15.98 -4.46
C LEU A 39 0.81 15.34 -4.07
N MET A 40 0.80 14.21 -3.38
CA MET A 40 2.01 13.53 -2.91
C MET A 40 2.47 12.39 -3.85
N GLY A 41 1.59 11.95 -4.75
CA GLY A 41 1.74 10.67 -5.45
C GLY A 41 1.43 9.49 -4.52
N GLY A 42 1.21 8.33 -5.11
CA GLY A 42 0.99 7.06 -4.41
C GLY A 42 0.07 6.10 -5.16
N ILE A 43 -0.54 5.17 -4.43
CA ILE A 43 -1.46 4.16 -4.99
C ILE A 43 -2.83 4.21 -4.31
N HIS A 44 -3.87 4.05 -5.11
CA HIS A 44 -5.24 3.79 -4.69
C HIS A 44 -5.63 2.39 -5.17
N LEU A 45 -6.04 1.54 -4.23
CA LEU A 45 -6.47 0.17 -4.46
C LEU A 45 -7.91 0.02 -3.95
N ALA A 46 -8.82 -0.45 -4.79
CA ALA A 46 -10.11 -0.96 -4.36
C ALA A 46 -10.07 -2.49 -4.39
N LEU A 47 -10.27 -3.10 -3.22
CA LEU A 47 -10.22 -4.53 -2.99
C LEU A 47 -11.63 -5.05 -2.75
N GLU A 48 -11.96 -6.21 -3.29
CA GLU A 48 -13.24 -6.91 -3.06
C GLU A 48 -12.96 -8.37 -2.66
N VAL A 49 -13.86 -8.97 -1.90
CA VAL A 49 -13.71 -10.37 -1.47
C VAL A 49 -13.90 -11.30 -2.66
N ASP A 50 -12.89 -12.13 -2.94
CA ASP A 50 -12.94 -13.14 -3.98
C ASP A 50 -13.79 -14.34 -3.53
N GLN A 51 -15.08 -14.31 -3.88
CA GLN A 51 -16.02 -15.39 -3.58
C GLN A 51 -15.80 -16.65 -4.43
N SER A 52 -14.94 -16.61 -5.46
CA SER A 52 -14.70 -17.75 -6.35
C SER A 52 -13.84 -18.85 -5.70
N LYS A 53 -13.02 -18.48 -4.70
CA LYS A 53 -12.09 -19.38 -4.01
C LYS A 53 -12.61 -19.97 -2.69
N GLY A 54 -13.86 -19.67 -2.32
CA GLY A 54 -14.52 -20.25 -1.15
C GLY A 54 -15.75 -19.45 -0.71
N VAL A 55 -16.78 -20.15 -0.23
CA VAL A 55 -17.97 -19.50 0.33
C VAL A 55 -17.62 -18.92 1.69
N VAL A 56 -17.48 -17.60 1.76
CA VAL A 56 -17.31 -16.89 3.03
C VAL A 56 -18.69 -16.78 3.69
N ALA A 57 -18.90 -17.52 4.78
CA ALA A 57 -20.19 -17.60 5.47
C ALA A 57 -20.71 -16.24 5.98
N ASN A 58 -19.81 -15.29 6.26
CA ASN A 58 -20.16 -13.90 6.55
C ASN A 58 -19.14 -12.92 5.93
N PRO A 59 -19.44 -12.31 4.76
CA PRO A 59 -18.49 -11.44 4.06
C PRO A 59 -18.18 -10.16 4.83
N GLU A 60 -19.12 -9.62 5.62
CA GLU A 60 -18.88 -8.40 6.42
C GLU A 60 -17.82 -8.63 7.51
N ASP A 61 -17.93 -9.71 8.29
CA ASP A 61 -16.96 -10.06 9.34
C ASP A 61 -15.56 -10.37 8.76
N ALA A 62 -15.53 -10.95 7.56
CA ALA A 62 -14.28 -11.17 6.84
C ALA A 62 -13.68 -9.84 6.38
N LEU A 63 -14.51 -8.90 5.91
CA LEU A 63 -14.07 -7.57 5.48
C LEU A 63 -13.50 -6.76 6.65
N GLU A 64 -14.13 -6.80 7.82
CA GLU A 64 -13.65 -6.08 9.02
C GLU A 64 -12.31 -6.63 9.53
N ARG A 65 -12.17 -7.95 9.55
CA ARG A 65 -10.92 -8.62 9.89
C ARG A 65 -9.83 -8.31 8.86
N ALA A 66 -10.17 -8.35 7.56
CA ALA A 66 -9.26 -7.98 6.49
C ALA A 66 -8.82 -6.51 6.60
N LEU A 67 -9.73 -5.60 6.98
CA LEU A 67 -9.41 -4.19 7.22
C LEU A 67 -8.39 -4.03 8.35
N THR A 68 -8.53 -4.78 9.44
CA THR A 68 -7.56 -4.76 10.56
C THR A 68 -6.20 -5.27 10.11
N VAL A 69 -6.16 -6.37 9.36
CA VAL A 69 -4.91 -6.93 8.81
C VAL A 69 -4.24 -5.95 7.85
N ILE A 70 -4.96 -5.39 6.88
CA ILE A 70 -4.42 -4.41 5.92
C ILE A 70 -3.91 -3.17 6.65
N ARG A 71 -4.66 -2.66 7.65
CA ARG A 71 -4.22 -1.53 8.46
C ARG A 71 -2.90 -1.83 9.16
N SER A 72 -2.80 -2.97 9.83
CA SER A 72 -1.55 -3.39 10.47
C SER A 72 -0.38 -3.52 9.48
N ARG A 73 -0.62 -4.04 8.26
CA ARG A 73 0.43 -4.18 7.24
C ARG A 73 0.94 -2.84 6.75
N VAL A 74 0.01 -1.93 6.50
CA VAL A 74 0.32 -0.61 5.97
C VAL A 74 1.01 0.26 7.02
N ASP A 75 0.57 0.18 8.28
CA ASP A 75 1.23 0.86 9.41
C ASP A 75 2.69 0.40 9.55
N GLU A 76 2.92 -0.91 9.41
CA GLU A 76 4.25 -1.51 9.52
C GLU A 76 5.12 -1.31 8.28
N PHE A 77 4.53 -1.09 7.12
CA PHE A 77 5.26 -0.63 5.93
C PHE A 77 5.78 0.81 6.11
N GLY A 78 5.29 1.55 7.11
CA GLY A 78 5.74 2.89 7.43
C GLY A 78 5.15 3.95 6.50
N VAL A 79 3.97 3.70 5.92
CA VAL A 79 3.29 4.70 5.09
C VAL A 79 2.86 5.87 5.97
N ALA A 80 3.21 7.08 5.54
CA ALA A 80 2.73 8.29 6.20
C ALA A 80 1.23 8.47 5.89
N GLU A 81 0.38 8.24 6.89
CA GLU A 81 -1.07 8.53 6.87
C GLU A 81 -1.87 7.75 5.82
N PRO A 82 -1.98 6.41 5.93
CA PRO A 82 -2.80 5.62 5.02
C PRO A 82 -4.30 5.85 5.22
N LEU A 83 -5.05 5.91 4.12
CA LEU A 83 -6.52 5.94 4.16
C LEU A 83 -7.06 4.55 3.84
N ILE A 84 -7.54 3.84 4.86
CA ILE A 84 -8.11 2.50 4.69
C ILE A 84 -9.55 2.54 5.20
N GLN A 85 -10.51 2.38 4.28
CA GLN A 85 -11.93 2.50 4.56
C GLN A 85 -12.74 1.39 3.87
N LYS A 86 -13.79 0.92 4.54
CA LYS A 86 -14.82 0.10 3.91
C LYS A 86 -15.71 1.03 3.06
N VAL A 87 -15.95 0.66 1.81
CA VAL A 87 -16.87 1.36 0.90
C VAL A 87 -17.96 0.36 0.49
N GLY A 88 -19.22 0.67 0.81
CA GLY A 88 -20.31 -0.29 0.62
C GLY A 88 -20.22 -1.47 1.58
N ASN A 89 -20.63 -2.66 1.13
CA ASN A 89 -20.71 -3.87 1.95
C ASN A 89 -19.63 -4.91 1.62
N ASP A 90 -18.94 -4.76 0.50
CA ASP A 90 -18.06 -5.77 -0.10
C ASP A 90 -16.67 -5.24 -0.48
N ARG A 91 -16.43 -3.92 -0.38
CA ARG A 91 -15.17 -3.30 -0.83
C ARG A 91 -14.38 -2.62 0.27
N ILE A 92 -13.06 -2.75 0.18
CA ILE A 92 -12.09 -2.00 0.97
C ILE A 92 -11.31 -1.10 0.03
N VAL A 93 -11.34 0.20 0.28
CA VAL A 93 -10.49 1.18 -0.42
C VAL A 93 -9.27 1.48 0.44
N VAL A 94 -8.09 1.33 -0.17
CA VAL A 94 -6.78 1.56 0.42
C VAL A 94 -6.06 2.63 -0.40
N GLU A 95 -5.82 3.79 0.19
CA GLU A 95 -5.01 4.85 -0.40
C GLU A 95 -3.72 5.01 0.40
N LEU A 96 -2.59 4.85 -0.28
CA LEU A 96 -1.25 4.98 0.30
C LEU A 96 -0.56 6.17 -0.37
N ALA A 97 -0.50 7.30 0.34
CA ALA A 97 0.15 8.51 -0.15
C ALA A 97 1.65 8.50 0.15
N GLY A 98 2.44 9.15 -0.71
CA GLY A 98 3.87 9.38 -0.49
C GLY A 98 4.75 8.13 -0.63
N ILE A 99 4.24 7.06 -1.25
CA ILE A 99 5.02 5.84 -1.51
C ILE A 99 5.91 6.02 -2.76
N THR A 100 7.16 5.60 -2.66
CA THR A 100 8.14 5.66 -3.77
C THR A 100 8.00 4.46 -4.71
N ASP A 101 7.58 3.31 -4.18
CA ASP A 101 7.41 2.05 -4.93
C ASP A 101 5.96 1.52 -4.78
N PRO A 102 5.07 1.83 -5.74
CA PRO A 102 3.71 1.34 -5.77
C PRO A 102 3.61 -0.19 -5.89
N GLY A 103 4.53 -0.82 -6.63
CA GLY A 103 4.49 -2.26 -6.87
C GLY A 103 4.72 -3.05 -5.59
N ARG A 104 5.66 -2.58 -4.76
CA ARG A 104 5.91 -3.18 -3.45
C ARG A 104 4.75 -2.99 -2.48
N ALA A 105 4.16 -1.79 -2.43
CA ALA A 105 3.02 -1.52 -1.57
C ALA A 105 1.81 -2.39 -1.97
N LYS A 106 1.59 -2.59 -3.27
CA LYS A 106 0.59 -3.52 -3.80
C LYS A 106 0.84 -4.94 -3.31
N GLN A 107 2.06 -5.48 -3.43
CA GLN A 107 2.37 -6.83 -2.98
C GLN A 107 2.08 -7.05 -1.49
N ILE A 108 2.30 -6.05 -0.64
CA ILE A 108 2.01 -6.14 0.80
C ILE A 108 0.50 -6.22 1.07
N VAL A 109 -0.29 -5.47 0.31
CA VAL A 109 -1.75 -5.46 0.43
C VAL A 109 -2.37 -6.72 -0.18
N GLU A 110 -1.83 -7.20 -1.30
CA GLU A 110 -2.35 -8.34 -2.09
C GLU A 110 -1.98 -9.70 -1.49
N ARG A 111 -0.79 -9.85 -0.90
CA ARG A 111 -0.36 -11.14 -0.33
C ARG A 111 -1.38 -11.61 0.71
N SER A 112 -2.17 -12.64 0.42
CA SER A 112 -2.71 -13.45 1.51
C SER A 112 -1.50 -13.95 2.32
N ALA A 113 -1.64 -14.12 3.63
CA ALA A 113 -0.51 -14.55 4.45
C ALA A 113 -0.97 -15.75 5.25
N PHE A 114 -1.53 -16.75 4.56
CA PHE A 114 -1.89 -18.00 5.21
C PHE A 114 -0.61 -18.73 5.57
N LEU A 115 -0.23 -18.54 6.83
CA LEU A 115 0.96 -19.11 7.41
C LEU A 115 0.61 -20.43 8.08
N GLU A 116 1.27 -21.49 7.66
CA GLU A 116 1.16 -22.80 8.29
C GLU A 116 2.55 -23.41 8.48
N TRP A 117 2.74 -24.13 9.58
CA TRP A 117 3.93 -24.97 9.76
C TRP A 117 3.53 -26.43 9.63
N ARG A 118 4.22 -27.14 8.74
CA ARG A 118 4.00 -28.56 8.46
C ARG A 118 5.33 -29.29 8.50
N LEU A 119 5.31 -30.57 8.89
CA LEU A 119 6.49 -31.42 8.83
C LEU A 119 6.64 -31.98 7.42
N THR A 120 7.89 -32.18 7.02
CA THR A 120 8.25 -32.92 5.81
C THR A 120 8.13 -34.43 6.02
N ASP A 121 7.95 -35.16 4.93
CA ASP A 121 7.87 -36.63 4.90
C ASP A 121 9.25 -37.28 5.06
N MET A 122 9.66 -37.50 6.31
CA MET A 122 10.92 -38.20 6.65
C MET A 122 10.88 -39.69 6.29
N ASP A 123 9.68 -40.29 6.34
CA ASP A 123 9.48 -41.69 6.02
C ASP A 123 9.55 -41.99 4.51
N ASN A 124 9.73 -40.95 3.67
CA ASN A 124 9.75 -41.05 2.22
C ASN A 124 8.53 -41.81 1.63
N LEU A 125 7.37 -41.74 2.28
CA LEU A 125 6.17 -42.48 1.87
C LEU A 125 5.72 -42.14 0.45
N PHE A 126 5.92 -40.89 0.03
CA PHE A 126 5.65 -40.51 -1.36
C PHE A 126 6.57 -41.23 -2.34
N ARG A 127 7.87 -41.36 -2.02
CA ARG A 127 8.84 -42.07 -2.86
C ARG A 127 8.42 -43.53 -3.06
N ASP A 128 7.94 -44.17 -2.00
CA ASP A 128 7.45 -45.55 -2.04
C ASP A 128 6.15 -45.71 -2.85
N ALA A 129 5.34 -44.65 -2.91
CA ALA A 129 4.10 -44.61 -3.69
C ALA A 129 4.33 -44.34 -5.20
N LEU A 130 5.47 -43.78 -5.60
CA LEU A 130 5.77 -43.42 -6.99
C LEU A 130 5.53 -44.57 -8.00
N PRO A 131 5.97 -45.83 -7.75
CA PRO A 131 5.73 -46.91 -8.70
C PRO A 131 4.25 -47.29 -8.87
N ALA A 132 3.40 -47.01 -7.88
CA ALA A 132 1.96 -47.21 -8.00
C ALA A 132 1.32 -46.05 -8.79
N ILE A 133 1.78 -44.82 -8.54
CA ILE A 133 1.35 -43.60 -9.26
C ILE A 133 1.67 -43.71 -10.75
N ASP A 134 2.90 -44.11 -11.08
CA ASP A 134 3.34 -44.26 -12.47
C ASP A 134 2.55 -45.33 -13.25
N ARG A 135 2.19 -46.43 -12.58
CA ARG A 135 1.32 -47.46 -13.17
C ARG A 135 -0.06 -46.91 -13.49
N ALA A 136 -0.67 -46.19 -12.55
CA ALA A 136 -1.99 -45.59 -12.76
C ALA A 136 -1.98 -44.51 -13.85
N LEU A 137 -0.90 -43.73 -13.95
CA LEU A 137 -0.72 -42.75 -15.04
C LEU A 137 -0.58 -43.44 -16.40
N THR A 138 0.14 -44.55 -16.46
CA THR A 138 0.30 -45.35 -17.69
C THR A 138 -1.03 -45.98 -18.11
N GLU A 139 -1.82 -46.51 -17.16
CA GLU A 139 -3.18 -47.02 -17.39
C GLU A 139 -4.15 -45.93 -17.85
N ALA A 140 -3.99 -44.70 -17.36
CA ALA A 140 -4.74 -43.53 -17.80
C ALA A 140 -4.32 -43.00 -19.19
N GLY A 141 -3.35 -43.66 -19.86
CA GLY A 141 -2.90 -43.31 -21.21
C GLY A 141 -1.82 -42.24 -21.26
N VAL A 142 -1.25 -41.82 -20.13
CA VAL A 142 -0.12 -40.88 -20.08
C VAL A 142 1.14 -41.64 -20.48
N ARG A 143 1.66 -41.36 -21.67
CA ARG A 143 2.91 -41.95 -22.16
C ARG A 143 4.12 -41.11 -21.76
N ILE A 144 5.25 -41.79 -21.60
CA ILE A 144 6.57 -41.16 -21.47
C ILE A 144 6.80 -40.39 -22.79
N GLY A 145 6.69 -39.07 -22.73
CA GLY A 145 7.22 -38.21 -23.80
C GLY A 145 8.73 -38.11 -23.63
N PRO A 146 9.49 -37.68 -24.65
CA PRO A 146 10.94 -37.52 -24.50
C PRO A 146 11.22 -36.67 -23.27
N SER A 147 11.86 -37.27 -22.28
CA SER A 147 12.35 -36.56 -21.11
C SER A 147 13.74 -36.05 -21.47
N VAL A 148 14.18 -34.92 -20.91
CA VAL A 148 15.50 -34.32 -21.21
C VAL A 148 16.67 -35.29 -20.91
N ARG A 149 16.43 -36.38 -20.17
CA ARG A 149 17.38 -37.50 -20.03
C ARG A 149 17.80 -38.10 -21.38
N ASP A 150 16.91 -38.14 -22.36
CA ASP A 150 17.17 -38.70 -23.68
C ASP A 150 17.91 -37.70 -24.60
N THR A 151 17.72 -36.40 -24.37
CA THR A 151 18.33 -35.33 -25.20
C THR A 151 19.74 -34.96 -24.75
N ALA A 152 20.08 -35.15 -23.47
CA ALA A 152 21.41 -34.85 -22.93
C ALA A 152 22.46 -35.94 -23.24
N ALA A 153 22.03 -37.11 -23.74
CA ALA A 153 22.91 -38.23 -24.07
C ALA A 153 23.45 -38.20 -25.51
N GLN A 154 23.09 -37.20 -26.32
CA GLN A 154 23.70 -37.03 -27.64
C GLN A 154 24.71 -35.89 -27.59
N PRO A 155 26.00 -36.13 -27.91
CA PRO A 155 26.95 -35.04 -28.09
C PRO A 155 26.44 -34.15 -29.21
N SER A 156 26.38 -32.85 -28.95
CA SER A 156 26.08 -31.85 -29.96
C SER A 156 26.98 -32.08 -31.18
N THR A 157 26.36 -32.23 -32.35
CA THR A 157 26.99 -32.47 -33.66
C THR A 157 28.03 -31.42 -34.07
N LEU A 158 28.17 -30.34 -33.30
CA LEU A 158 29.20 -29.31 -33.43
C LEU A 158 30.55 -29.67 -32.81
N GLU A 159 30.62 -30.54 -31.79
CA GLU A 159 31.91 -30.98 -31.21
C GLU A 159 32.60 -32.05 -32.07
N GLN A 160 31.82 -32.87 -32.78
CA GLN A 160 32.36 -33.82 -33.77
C GLN A 160 32.85 -33.15 -35.06
N LEU A 161 32.43 -31.90 -35.34
CA LEU A 161 32.83 -31.17 -36.54
C LEU A 161 34.09 -30.30 -36.35
N LEU A 162 34.54 -30.10 -35.11
CA LEU A 162 35.61 -29.14 -34.76
C LEU A 162 36.85 -29.78 -34.11
N GLY A 163 36.96 -31.10 -34.08
CA GLY A 163 38.00 -31.80 -33.33
C GLY A 163 38.66 -32.97 -34.05
N ALA A 164 39.20 -32.73 -35.24
CA ALA A 164 40.24 -33.60 -35.81
C ALA A 164 41.56 -32.82 -35.79
N ASP A 165 42.32 -32.93 -34.69
CA ASP A 165 43.76 -33.19 -34.76
C ASP A 165 44.47 -33.30 -33.39
N THR A 166 45.25 -34.37 -33.29
CA THR A 166 46.51 -34.56 -32.52
C THR A 166 46.50 -34.78 -30.99
N THR A 167 46.87 -36.04 -30.67
CA THR A 167 47.87 -36.51 -29.70
C THR A 167 47.65 -36.41 -28.17
N ALA A 168 47.78 -37.61 -27.58
CA ALA A 168 48.42 -37.95 -26.31
C ALA A 168 47.63 -37.74 -25.00
N GLY A 169 47.22 -38.88 -24.44
CA GLY A 169 47.40 -39.25 -23.03
C GLY A 169 46.79 -38.34 -21.98
N ALA A 170 45.64 -38.75 -21.43
CA ALA A 170 45.21 -38.31 -20.11
C ALA A 170 44.50 -39.45 -19.39
N ASP A 171 44.95 -39.64 -18.16
CA ASP A 171 44.56 -40.65 -17.21
C ASP A 171 43.05 -40.67 -16.94
N SER A 172 42.59 -41.88 -16.62
CA SER A 172 41.31 -42.18 -16.00
C SER A 172 41.03 -41.27 -14.81
N ALA A 173 40.15 -40.28 -14.98
CA ALA A 173 39.42 -39.66 -13.89
C ALA A 173 37.96 -40.14 -13.97
N ALA A 174 37.52 -40.77 -12.89
CA ALA A 174 36.19 -41.36 -12.73
C ALA A 174 35.06 -40.36 -13.06
N PRO A 175 33.93 -40.81 -13.65
CA PRO A 175 32.77 -39.95 -13.80
C PRO A 175 32.19 -39.64 -12.42
N ASP A 176 32.03 -38.33 -12.17
CA ASP A 176 31.43 -37.75 -10.99
C ASP A 176 30.07 -38.39 -10.68
N THR A 177 29.91 -38.75 -9.41
CA THR A 177 28.77 -39.43 -8.84
C THR A 177 27.64 -38.41 -8.63
N ALA A 178 26.75 -38.30 -9.60
CA ALA A 178 25.43 -37.68 -9.44
C ALA A 178 24.35 -38.56 -10.11
N GLN A 179 24.40 -39.87 -9.85
CA GLN A 179 23.36 -40.82 -10.22
C GLN A 179 22.66 -41.32 -8.95
N THR A 180 21.49 -40.78 -8.66
CA THR A 180 20.42 -41.50 -7.94
C THR A 180 19.09 -41.07 -8.55
N GLY A 181 18.86 -41.52 -9.78
CA GLY A 181 17.51 -41.52 -10.34
C GLY A 181 16.64 -42.44 -9.51
N LEU A 182 15.41 -42.02 -9.19
CA LEU A 182 14.41 -42.86 -8.54
C LEU A 182 14.16 -44.09 -9.44
N ASP A 183 14.47 -45.29 -8.94
CA ASP A 183 14.57 -46.54 -9.73
C ASP A 183 13.23 -47.05 -10.31
N ARG A 184 12.84 -46.49 -11.46
CA ARG A 184 12.15 -47.07 -12.64
C ARG A 184 11.62 -45.91 -13.51
N PRO A 185 11.78 -45.93 -14.85
CA PRO A 185 11.26 -44.86 -15.69
C PRO A 185 9.74 -44.96 -15.84
N GLY A 186 9.00 -44.17 -15.07
CA GLY A 186 7.58 -43.90 -15.26
C GLY A 186 7.32 -42.44 -15.64
N PRO A 187 6.09 -42.10 -16.08
CA PRO A 187 5.76 -40.79 -16.62
C PRO A 187 5.92 -39.63 -15.61
N LEU A 188 5.78 -39.87 -14.31
CA LEU A 188 6.03 -38.86 -13.28
C LEU A 188 7.45 -38.99 -12.72
N SER A 189 7.92 -40.19 -12.41
CA SER A 189 9.26 -40.44 -11.85
C SER A 189 10.42 -40.03 -12.77
N SER A 190 10.22 -39.97 -14.08
CA SER A 190 11.23 -39.44 -15.01
C SER A 190 11.45 -37.93 -14.86
N LEU A 191 10.42 -37.19 -14.43
CA LEU A 191 10.44 -35.75 -14.24
C LEU A 191 10.94 -35.34 -12.85
N LEU A 192 10.99 -36.29 -11.91
CA LEU A 192 11.44 -36.06 -10.54
C LEU A 192 12.91 -36.47 -10.39
N PHE A 193 13.68 -35.57 -9.78
CA PHE A 193 15.04 -35.81 -9.31
C PHE A 193 15.03 -35.82 -7.79
N ALA A 194 15.89 -36.63 -7.16
CA ALA A 194 16.01 -36.62 -5.71
C ALA A 194 16.59 -35.28 -5.23
N GLY A 195 15.98 -34.68 -4.21
CA GLY A 195 16.48 -33.50 -3.52
C GLY A 195 17.64 -33.82 -2.58
N GLN A 196 18.13 -32.79 -1.89
CA GLN A 196 19.20 -32.95 -0.88
C GLN A 196 18.67 -33.37 0.49
N MET A 197 17.36 -33.33 0.68
CA MET A 197 16.69 -33.66 1.94
C MET A 197 15.57 -34.68 1.71
N GLU A 198 15.23 -35.42 2.76
CA GLU A 198 14.15 -36.40 2.73
C GLU A 198 12.79 -35.72 2.49
N GLY A 199 11.97 -36.35 1.65
CA GLY A 199 10.70 -35.77 1.21
C GLY A 199 10.81 -34.61 0.21
N GLU A 200 12.01 -34.26 -0.26
CA GLU A 200 12.22 -33.25 -1.32
C GLU A 200 12.51 -33.89 -2.67
N PHE A 201 11.81 -33.38 -3.68
CA PHE A 201 11.97 -33.76 -5.08
C PHE A 201 12.24 -32.49 -5.91
N LEU A 202 13.06 -32.61 -6.93
CA LEU A 202 13.43 -31.51 -7.82
C LEU A 202 12.85 -31.78 -9.19
N VAL A 203 12.20 -30.77 -9.78
CA VAL A 203 11.65 -30.84 -11.14
C VAL A 203 12.32 -29.74 -11.96
N PRO A 204 12.87 -30.03 -13.15
CA PRO A 204 13.36 -28.98 -14.03
C PRO A 204 12.29 -27.91 -14.25
N GLU A 205 12.64 -26.63 -14.20
CA GLU A 205 11.65 -25.53 -14.33
C GLU A 205 10.90 -25.59 -15.67
N GLU A 206 11.53 -26.11 -16.72
CA GLU A 206 10.93 -26.38 -18.04
C GLU A 206 9.82 -27.44 -18.00
N ASP A 207 9.95 -28.44 -17.13
CA ASP A 207 9.01 -29.55 -16.97
C ASP A 207 7.95 -29.29 -15.88
N PHE A 208 8.04 -28.16 -15.16
CA PHE A 208 7.12 -27.81 -14.07
C PHE A 208 5.64 -27.84 -14.48
N PRO A 209 5.20 -27.21 -15.60
CA PRO A 209 3.79 -27.23 -15.99
C PRO A 209 3.28 -28.65 -16.26
N ARG A 210 4.15 -29.52 -16.81
CA ARG A 210 3.81 -30.92 -17.08
C ARG A 210 3.68 -31.69 -15.78
N ALA A 211 4.64 -31.57 -14.87
CA ALA A 211 4.60 -32.22 -13.57
C ALA A 211 3.38 -31.79 -12.75
N ASP A 212 3.06 -30.49 -12.74
CA ASP A 212 1.90 -29.94 -12.04
C ASP A 212 0.56 -30.49 -12.59
N SER A 213 0.44 -30.57 -13.92
CA SER A 213 -0.73 -31.18 -14.56
C SER A 213 -0.91 -32.66 -14.22
N LEU A 214 0.18 -33.41 -14.05
CA LEU A 214 0.13 -34.83 -13.70
C LEU A 214 -0.21 -35.05 -12.23
N ILE A 215 0.38 -34.25 -11.34
CA ILE A 215 0.14 -34.33 -9.89
C ILE A 215 -1.30 -33.92 -9.54
N SER A 216 -1.87 -32.97 -10.28
CA SER A 216 -3.25 -32.52 -10.09
C SER A 216 -4.31 -33.50 -10.59
N LEU A 217 -3.95 -34.57 -11.32
CA LEU A 217 -4.91 -35.56 -11.78
C LEU A 217 -5.57 -36.30 -10.59
N PRO A 218 -6.91 -36.49 -10.59
CA PRO A 218 -7.61 -37.20 -9.52
C PRO A 218 -7.11 -38.63 -9.29
N ALA A 219 -6.60 -39.29 -10.34
CA ALA A 219 -5.99 -40.62 -10.24
C ALA A 219 -4.72 -40.62 -9.38
N VAL A 220 -3.88 -39.59 -9.51
CA VAL A 220 -2.65 -39.42 -8.73
C VAL A 220 -2.98 -38.99 -7.31
N GLN A 221 -3.89 -38.04 -7.13
CA GLN A 221 -4.28 -37.56 -5.80
C GLN A 221 -4.82 -38.66 -4.88
N ARG A 222 -5.49 -39.69 -5.43
CA ARG A 222 -6.00 -40.84 -4.67
C ARG A 222 -4.91 -41.82 -4.21
N LEU A 223 -3.77 -41.83 -4.90
CA LEU A 223 -2.64 -42.73 -4.63
C LEU A 223 -1.59 -42.09 -3.73
N ILE A 224 -1.69 -40.77 -3.47
CA ILE A 224 -0.89 -40.12 -2.45
C ILE A 224 -1.23 -40.75 -1.08
N PRO A 225 -0.23 -41.18 -0.29
CA PRO A 225 -0.45 -41.77 1.03
C PRO A 225 -1.36 -40.90 1.92
N ARG A 226 -2.21 -41.55 2.73
CA ARG A 226 -3.12 -40.84 3.63
C ARG A 226 -2.32 -39.98 4.61
N GLY A 227 -2.74 -38.72 4.75
CA GLY A 227 -2.07 -37.76 5.64
C GLY A 227 -0.88 -37.04 5.00
N ARG A 228 -0.53 -37.31 3.74
CA ARG A 228 0.49 -36.56 2.99
C ARG A 228 -0.15 -35.63 1.95
N GLU A 229 0.59 -34.59 1.61
CA GLU A 229 0.25 -33.61 0.57
C GLU A 229 1.52 -33.15 -0.13
N LEU A 230 1.46 -33.04 -1.46
CA LEU A 230 2.56 -32.56 -2.27
C LEU A 230 2.42 -31.07 -2.47
N VAL A 231 3.48 -30.32 -2.18
CA VAL A 231 3.44 -28.86 -2.23
C VAL A 231 4.69 -28.30 -2.90
N TRP A 232 4.49 -27.39 -3.84
CA TRP A 232 5.55 -26.71 -4.56
C TRP A 232 6.22 -25.62 -3.71
N GLY A 233 7.53 -25.45 -3.90
CA GLY A 233 8.26 -24.30 -3.39
C GLY A 233 7.92 -23.00 -4.12
N SER A 234 8.03 -21.87 -3.41
CA SER A 234 7.75 -20.53 -3.95
C SER A 234 8.79 -20.09 -5.00
N GLU A 235 10.04 -20.49 -4.84
CA GLU A 235 11.18 -20.02 -5.65
C GLU A 235 11.87 -21.19 -6.37
N PRO A 236 12.28 -21.01 -7.65
CA PRO A 236 13.14 -21.98 -8.32
C PRO A 236 14.56 -21.91 -7.74
N ARG A 237 15.24 -23.06 -7.67
CA ARG A 237 16.64 -23.18 -7.24
C ARG A 237 17.52 -23.52 -8.42
N SER A 238 18.64 -22.81 -8.55
CA SER A 238 19.66 -23.14 -9.54
C SER A 238 20.61 -24.19 -8.98
N ALA A 239 20.74 -25.32 -9.68
CA ALA A 239 21.70 -26.37 -9.36
C ALA A 239 22.38 -26.84 -10.65
N GLY A 240 23.71 -26.83 -10.68
CA GLY A 240 24.48 -27.29 -11.86
C GLY A 240 24.19 -26.53 -13.16
N GLY A 241 23.88 -25.23 -13.07
CA GLY A 241 23.57 -24.38 -14.24
C GLY A 241 22.15 -24.55 -14.81
N ARG A 242 21.30 -25.37 -14.18
CA ARG A 242 19.89 -25.53 -14.52
C ARG A 242 18.98 -25.10 -13.37
N SER A 243 17.81 -24.55 -13.69
CA SER A 243 16.80 -24.15 -12.71
C SER A 243 15.85 -25.31 -12.43
N TYR A 244 15.64 -25.61 -11.15
CA TYR A 244 14.71 -26.63 -10.67
C TYR A 244 13.68 -26.02 -9.73
N ARG A 245 12.43 -26.44 -9.86
CA ARG A 245 11.37 -26.17 -8.89
C ARG A 245 11.32 -27.30 -7.85
N PRO A 246 11.50 -27.02 -6.56
CA PRO A 246 11.37 -28.06 -5.54
C PRO A 246 9.89 -28.39 -5.28
N LEU A 247 9.64 -29.69 -5.09
CA LEU A 247 8.40 -30.30 -4.67
C LEU A 247 8.63 -30.98 -3.34
N TYR A 248 7.82 -30.64 -2.34
CA TYR A 248 7.93 -31.18 -1.00
C TYR A 248 6.75 -32.09 -0.70
N SER A 249 7.02 -33.30 -0.19
CA SER A 249 6.02 -34.14 0.45
C SER A 249 5.90 -33.73 1.91
N LEU A 250 4.74 -33.20 2.29
CA LEU A 250 4.46 -32.67 3.62
C LEU A 250 3.34 -33.45 4.31
N GLU A 251 3.31 -33.40 5.64
CA GLU A 251 2.13 -33.78 6.40
C GLU A 251 0.98 -32.82 6.12
N ARG A 252 -0.22 -33.37 5.93
CA ARG A 252 -1.45 -32.59 5.77
C ARG A 252 -1.85 -31.87 7.07
N ARG A 253 -1.39 -32.35 8.23
CA ARG A 253 -1.69 -31.75 9.54
C ARG A 253 -0.79 -30.52 9.76
N SER A 254 -1.39 -29.35 9.90
CA SER A 254 -0.69 -28.14 10.34
C SER A 254 -0.41 -28.19 11.84
N ILE A 255 0.85 -27.97 12.25
CA ILE A 255 1.27 -27.88 13.64
C ILE A 255 0.84 -26.55 14.25
N LEU A 256 1.12 -25.47 13.52
CA LEU A 256 0.81 -24.09 13.88
C LEU A 256 0.20 -23.37 12.68
N THR A 257 -0.60 -22.35 12.98
CA THR A 257 -1.12 -21.38 12.02
C THR A 257 -0.75 -19.96 12.45
N GLY A 258 -0.82 -19.02 11.52
CA GLY A 258 -0.50 -17.60 11.77
C GLY A 258 -1.28 -16.94 12.92
N GLU A 259 -2.49 -17.41 13.23
CA GLU A 259 -3.30 -16.90 14.37
C GLU A 259 -2.61 -17.05 15.73
N GLN A 260 -1.68 -18.00 15.84
CA GLN A 260 -0.96 -18.27 17.08
C GLN A 260 0.32 -17.46 17.21
N LEU A 261 0.64 -16.61 16.22
CA LEU A 261 1.73 -15.66 16.26
C LEU A 261 1.31 -14.36 16.95
N GLN A 262 2.19 -13.83 17.79
CA GLN A 262 1.97 -12.58 18.53
C GLN A 262 2.81 -11.42 18.00
N ASP A 263 4.07 -11.65 17.65
CA ASP A 263 4.98 -10.64 17.11
C ASP A 263 6.03 -11.32 16.20
N ALA A 264 6.57 -10.59 15.23
CA ALA A 264 7.67 -11.05 14.40
C ALA A 264 8.58 -9.87 14.00
N ARG A 265 9.90 -10.08 14.06
CA ARG A 265 10.91 -9.06 13.79
C ARG A 265 12.07 -9.63 13.00
N ALA A 266 12.50 -8.87 11.99
CA ALA A 266 13.72 -9.14 11.26
C ALA A 266 14.93 -8.59 12.04
N THR A 267 15.97 -9.39 12.14
CA THR A 267 17.25 -8.96 12.69
C THR A 267 18.40 -9.65 11.96
N ILE A 268 19.61 -9.18 12.18
CA ILE A 268 20.82 -9.85 11.70
C ILE A 268 21.41 -10.57 12.90
N ASP A 269 21.62 -11.87 12.76
CA ASP A 269 22.35 -12.64 13.76
C ASP A 269 23.80 -12.14 13.82
N GLN A 270 24.24 -11.69 14.99
CA GLN A 270 25.56 -11.09 15.19
C GLN A 270 26.69 -12.11 15.07
N THR A 271 26.39 -13.40 15.26
CA THR A 271 27.40 -14.46 15.21
C THR A 271 27.74 -14.85 13.78
N ASN A 272 26.73 -15.01 12.92
CA ASN A 272 26.90 -15.53 11.56
C ASN A 272 26.69 -14.48 10.47
N ASN A 273 26.34 -13.24 10.84
CA ASN A 273 25.97 -12.15 9.94
C ASN A 273 24.89 -12.55 8.91
N GLN A 274 23.96 -13.42 9.33
CA GLN A 274 22.85 -13.89 8.51
C GLN A 274 21.55 -13.19 8.90
N SER A 275 20.71 -12.93 7.91
CA SER A 275 19.38 -12.35 8.12
C SER A 275 18.46 -13.42 8.73
N ILE A 276 17.86 -13.11 9.89
CA ILE A 276 16.93 -13.99 10.60
C ILE A 276 15.61 -13.28 10.87
N ALA A 277 14.51 -14.04 10.89
CA ALA A 277 13.21 -13.57 11.34
C ALA A 277 12.88 -14.21 12.69
N THR A 278 12.93 -13.41 13.76
CA THR A 278 12.52 -13.83 15.09
C THR A 278 11.00 -13.70 15.24
N PHE A 279 10.36 -14.63 15.91
CA PHE A 279 8.93 -14.61 16.16
C PHE A 279 8.59 -14.98 17.60
N THR A 280 7.49 -14.43 18.08
CA THR A 280 6.92 -14.72 19.40
C THR A 280 5.52 -15.27 19.21
N LEU A 281 5.25 -16.43 19.80
CA LEU A 281 3.94 -17.08 19.80
C LEU A 281 3.09 -16.63 21.00
N THR A 282 1.79 -16.85 20.88
CA THR A 282 0.85 -16.76 22.01
C THR A 282 1.18 -17.82 23.07
N ARG A 283 0.67 -17.63 24.30
CA ARG A 283 0.88 -18.62 25.38
C ARG A 283 0.34 -20.01 25.03
N ALA A 284 -0.80 -20.07 24.33
CA ALA A 284 -1.40 -21.33 23.89
C ALA A 284 -0.58 -21.96 22.75
N GLY A 285 -0.23 -21.18 21.73
CA GLY A 285 0.57 -21.65 20.60
C GLY A 285 1.96 -22.14 21.00
N GLY A 286 2.67 -21.41 21.86
CA GLY A 286 4.00 -21.82 22.32
C GLY A 286 4.01 -23.12 23.14
N ARG A 287 2.91 -23.48 23.82
CA ARG A 287 2.81 -24.79 24.51
C ARG A 287 2.61 -25.93 23.50
N ARG A 288 1.71 -25.75 22.54
CA ARG A 288 1.46 -26.73 21.48
C ARG A 288 2.71 -26.93 20.63
N PHE A 289 3.36 -25.85 20.24
CA PHE A 289 4.57 -25.90 19.44
C PHE A 289 5.72 -26.58 20.16
N ARG A 290 5.92 -26.30 21.46
CA ARG A 290 6.92 -27.02 22.26
C ARG A 290 6.67 -28.52 22.30
N GLN A 291 5.42 -28.95 22.47
CA GLN A 291 5.08 -30.37 22.56
C GLN A 291 5.32 -31.10 21.23
N GLU A 292 4.96 -30.47 20.12
CA GLU A 292 5.14 -31.04 18.78
C GLU A 292 6.64 -31.02 18.39
N THR A 293 7.32 -29.89 18.55
CA THR A 293 8.76 -29.76 18.21
C THR A 293 9.65 -30.70 19.02
N ARG A 294 9.29 -31.01 20.27
CA ARG A 294 10.02 -31.96 21.11
C ARG A 294 10.03 -33.40 20.55
N GLN A 295 8.98 -33.79 19.83
CA GLN A 295 8.85 -35.14 19.27
C GLN A 295 9.53 -35.25 17.89
N HIS A 296 9.78 -34.12 17.24
CA HIS A 296 10.23 -34.02 15.84
C HIS A 296 11.60 -33.32 15.71
N VAL A 297 12.45 -33.42 16.74
CA VAL A 297 13.81 -32.87 16.69
C VAL A 297 14.63 -33.67 15.70
N GLY A 298 15.21 -32.99 14.71
CA GLY A 298 15.91 -33.60 13.57
C GLY A 298 15.10 -33.56 12.27
N ASP A 299 13.77 -33.42 12.36
CA ASP A 299 12.90 -33.37 11.17
C ASP A 299 12.98 -31.99 10.50
N TYR A 300 12.65 -31.92 9.21
CA TYR A 300 12.54 -30.64 8.52
C TYR A 300 11.13 -30.05 8.68
N MET A 301 11.08 -28.75 8.91
CA MET A 301 9.82 -28.02 9.12
C MET A 301 9.58 -27.07 7.97
N ALA A 302 8.57 -27.37 7.14
CA ALA A 302 8.14 -26.51 6.06
C ALA A 302 7.34 -25.34 6.61
N ILE A 303 7.76 -24.14 6.23
CA ILE A 303 7.02 -22.90 6.47
C ILE A 303 6.21 -22.65 5.21
N MET A 304 4.89 -22.71 5.33
CA MET A 304 3.96 -22.53 4.24
C MET A 304 3.49 -21.09 4.20
N LEU A 305 3.49 -20.49 3.01
CA LEU A 305 2.86 -19.22 2.73
C LEU A 305 1.98 -19.36 1.50
N ASP A 306 0.68 -19.12 1.64
CA ASP A 306 -0.32 -19.20 0.55
C ASP A 306 -0.33 -20.55 -0.18
N GLY A 307 -0.17 -21.64 0.57
CA GLY A 307 -0.17 -22.99 0.01
C GLY A 307 1.08 -23.35 -0.78
N ARG A 308 2.18 -22.57 -0.66
CA ARG A 308 3.50 -22.91 -1.20
C ARG A 308 4.53 -22.96 -0.08
N VAL A 309 5.55 -23.79 -0.23
CA VAL A 309 6.67 -23.83 0.72
C VAL A 309 7.52 -22.59 0.52
N PHE A 310 7.64 -21.77 1.57
CA PHE A 310 8.53 -20.64 1.60
C PHE A 310 9.97 -21.12 1.81
N ARG A 311 10.76 -21.04 0.74
CA ARG A 311 12.17 -21.48 0.69
C ARG A 311 12.37 -22.94 1.12
N GLN A 312 13.63 -23.32 1.31
CA GLN A 312 13.98 -24.66 1.78
C GLN A 312 13.59 -24.81 3.25
N PRO A 313 12.85 -25.87 3.63
CA PRO A 313 12.50 -26.15 5.02
C PRO A 313 13.75 -26.25 5.92
N PRO A 314 13.86 -25.49 7.02
CA PRO A 314 14.95 -25.63 7.98
C PRO A 314 14.79 -26.91 8.81
N VAL A 315 15.93 -27.42 9.30
CA VAL A 315 15.99 -28.54 10.25
C VAL A 315 15.62 -28.07 11.64
N LEU A 316 14.77 -28.84 12.33
CA LEU A 316 14.40 -28.58 13.71
C LEU A 316 15.50 -29.04 14.68
N ARG A 317 16.37 -28.12 15.10
CA ARG A 317 17.54 -28.46 15.93
C ARG A 317 17.23 -28.69 17.42
N SER A 318 16.16 -28.10 17.92
CA SER A 318 15.78 -28.14 19.35
C SER A 318 14.28 -27.89 19.53
N GLU A 319 13.77 -28.15 20.74
CA GLU A 319 12.39 -27.80 21.07
C GLU A 319 12.20 -26.27 21.04
N ILE A 320 11.18 -25.81 20.33
CA ILE A 320 10.88 -24.39 20.20
C ILE A 320 9.68 -24.07 21.09
N GLY A 321 9.91 -23.19 22.07
CA GLY A 321 8.89 -22.73 22.99
C GLY A 321 8.07 -21.58 22.42
N ARG A 322 7.96 -20.51 23.21
CA ARG A 322 7.21 -19.31 22.84
C ARG A 322 7.95 -18.43 21.82
N ASN A 323 9.28 -18.40 21.90
CA ASN A 323 10.10 -17.58 21.02
C ASN A 323 10.86 -18.52 20.08
N GLY A 324 10.89 -18.19 18.81
CA GLY A 324 11.63 -18.92 17.79
C GLY A 324 12.32 -17.96 16.82
N GLN A 325 13.23 -18.52 16.02
CA GLN A 325 13.92 -17.82 14.95
C GLN A 325 13.87 -18.65 13.68
N ILE A 326 13.69 -17.97 12.55
CA ILE A 326 13.74 -18.54 11.21
C ILE A 326 15.04 -18.03 10.57
N GLU A 327 15.91 -18.95 10.20
CA GLU A 327 17.15 -18.66 9.47
C GLU A 327 16.83 -18.52 7.98
N LEU A 328 17.09 -17.36 7.36
CA LEU A 328 16.82 -17.17 5.93
C LEU A 328 18.07 -17.39 5.05
N GLY A 329 19.21 -17.78 5.66
CA GLY A 329 20.48 -17.99 4.96
C GLY A 329 21.00 -16.70 4.32
N ASN A 330 21.27 -16.73 3.01
CA ASN A 330 21.84 -15.61 2.24
C ASN A 330 20.82 -14.51 1.89
N ALA A 331 19.69 -14.43 2.60
CA ALA A 331 18.66 -13.43 2.36
C ALA A 331 19.13 -12.02 2.66
N SER A 332 18.62 -11.05 1.91
CA SER A 332 18.79 -9.65 2.29
C SER A 332 18.02 -9.34 3.59
N LEU A 333 18.49 -8.35 4.36
CA LEU A 333 17.76 -7.85 5.53
C LEU A 333 16.33 -7.42 5.13
N GLN A 334 16.17 -6.92 3.92
CA GLN A 334 14.89 -6.48 3.39
C GLN A 334 13.89 -7.63 3.24
N GLU A 335 14.33 -8.79 2.73
CA GLU A 335 13.50 -9.98 2.62
C GLU A 335 13.07 -10.52 3.98
N ALA A 336 13.97 -10.47 4.97
CA ALA A 336 13.64 -10.85 6.33
C ALA A 336 12.60 -9.89 6.94
N GLN A 337 12.69 -8.59 6.64
CA GLN A 337 11.68 -7.59 7.05
C GLN A 337 10.32 -7.86 6.40
N ASP A 338 10.30 -8.17 5.10
CA ASP A 338 9.07 -8.50 4.39
C ASP A 338 8.43 -9.78 4.94
N LEU A 339 9.23 -10.80 5.27
CA LEU A 339 8.72 -11.99 5.95
C LEU A 339 8.16 -11.63 7.34
N ALA A 340 8.91 -10.91 8.17
CA ALA A 340 8.46 -10.52 9.50
C ALA A 340 7.15 -9.69 9.46
N LEU A 341 7.00 -8.83 8.45
CA LEU A 341 5.78 -8.09 8.19
C LEU A 341 4.58 -9.01 7.91
N VAL A 342 4.76 -9.95 6.98
CA VAL A 342 3.75 -10.95 6.59
C VAL A 342 3.36 -11.82 7.79
N LEU A 343 4.35 -12.26 8.57
CA LEU A 343 4.16 -13.07 9.78
C LEU A 343 3.33 -12.33 10.83
N ARG A 344 3.70 -11.08 11.16
CA ARG A 344 3.08 -10.27 12.23
C ARG A 344 1.69 -9.77 11.88
N ALA A 345 1.46 -9.39 10.63
CA ALA A 345 0.16 -8.89 10.19
C ALA A 345 -0.94 -9.96 10.20
N GLY A 346 -0.56 -11.24 10.16
CA GLY A 346 -1.49 -12.36 10.12
C GLY A 346 -2.11 -12.61 8.76
N ALA A 347 -2.83 -13.73 8.67
CA ALA A 347 -3.51 -14.15 7.45
C ALA A 347 -4.73 -13.27 7.16
N LEU A 348 -4.96 -12.98 5.88
CA LEU A 348 -6.24 -12.41 5.45
C LEU A 348 -7.33 -13.47 5.66
N PRO A 349 -8.49 -13.14 6.25
CA PRO A 349 -9.56 -14.10 6.52
C PRO A 349 -10.23 -14.62 5.24
N ALA A 350 -10.11 -13.89 4.14
CA ALA A 350 -10.60 -14.25 2.82
C ALA A 350 -9.66 -13.69 1.74
N PRO A 351 -9.52 -14.37 0.58
CA PRO A 351 -8.77 -13.84 -0.54
C PRO A 351 -9.44 -12.55 -1.04
N LEU A 352 -8.63 -11.53 -1.29
CA LEU A 352 -9.07 -10.25 -1.85
C LEU A 352 -8.55 -10.12 -3.28
N VAL A 353 -9.38 -9.57 -4.17
CA VAL A 353 -9.00 -9.21 -5.53
C VAL A 353 -9.04 -7.70 -5.69
N ILE A 354 -8.09 -7.17 -6.46
CA ILE A 354 -8.04 -5.74 -6.78
C ILE A 354 -9.01 -5.49 -7.95
N VAL A 355 -10.09 -4.76 -7.68
CA VAL A 355 -11.12 -4.40 -8.68
C VAL A 355 -10.78 -3.08 -9.36
N GLU A 356 -10.08 -2.19 -8.65
CA GLU A 356 -9.64 -0.91 -9.20
C GLU A 356 -8.24 -0.56 -8.69
N GLU A 357 -7.36 -0.17 -9.61
CA GLU A 357 -6.01 0.29 -9.31
C GLU A 357 -5.79 1.66 -9.98
N ARG A 358 -5.40 2.67 -9.19
CA ARG A 358 -4.96 3.96 -9.71
C ARG A 358 -3.64 4.34 -9.05
N THR A 359 -2.60 4.48 -9.86
CA THR A 359 -1.27 4.87 -9.39
C THR A 359 -0.95 6.27 -9.93
N VAL A 360 -0.61 7.19 -9.03
CA VAL A 360 -0.25 8.56 -9.38
C VAL A 360 1.21 8.80 -9.03
N GLY A 361 2.01 9.23 -10.01
CA GLY A 361 3.43 9.52 -9.78
C GLY A 361 3.65 10.77 -8.91
N PRO A 362 4.67 10.79 -8.02
CA PRO A 362 4.99 11.97 -7.21
C PRO A 362 5.34 13.24 -8.02
N SER A 363 5.81 13.08 -9.27
CA SER A 363 6.12 14.18 -10.18
C SER A 363 4.85 14.91 -10.66
N LEU A 364 3.82 14.16 -11.05
CA LEU A 364 2.52 14.69 -11.49
C LEU A 364 1.88 15.56 -10.40
N GLY A 365 1.98 15.14 -9.14
CA GLY A 365 1.50 15.93 -8.00
C GLY A 365 2.28 17.24 -7.81
N ARG A 366 3.62 17.20 -7.87
CA ARG A 366 4.45 18.40 -7.75
C ARG A 366 4.20 19.42 -8.86
N ASP A 367 4.08 18.97 -10.10
CA ASP A 367 3.82 19.84 -11.24
C ASP A 367 2.43 20.49 -11.13
N SER A 368 1.42 19.71 -10.74
CA SER A 368 0.05 20.20 -10.55
C SER A 368 -0.04 21.21 -9.39
N ILE A 369 0.68 20.99 -8.28
CA ILE A 369 0.79 21.98 -7.19
C ILE A 369 1.40 23.27 -7.70
N ARG A 370 2.50 23.18 -8.46
CA ARG A 370 3.22 24.37 -8.94
C ARG A 370 2.35 25.18 -9.89
N GLN A 371 1.72 24.52 -10.86
CA GLN A 371 0.83 25.18 -11.82
C GLN A 371 -0.41 25.75 -11.13
N GLY A 372 -1.03 25.00 -10.22
CA GLY A 372 -2.19 25.46 -9.45
C GLY A 372 -1.86 26.65 -8.54
N ALA A 373 -0.70 26.64 -7.86
CA ALA A 373 -0.24 27.76 -7.06
C ALA A 373 0.07 28.99 -7.92
N GLN A 374 0.72 28.82 -9.07
CA GLN A 374 0.98 29.91 -10.01
C GLN A 374 -0.33 30.51 -10.56
N ALA A 375 -1.29 29.68 -10.98
CA ALA A 375 -2.60 30.12 -11.43
C ALA A 375 -3.34 30.90 -10.32
N GLY A 376 -3.32 30.39 -9.08
CA GLY A 376 -3.91 31.06 -7.93
C GLY A 376 -3.28 32.43 -7.62
N VAL A 377 -1.95 32.55 -7.72
CA VAL A 377 -1.25 33.83 -7.52
C VAL A 377 -1.59 34.83 -8.63
N VAL A 378 -1.61 34.39 -9.89
CA VAL A 378 -1.98 35.24 -11.03
C VAL A 378 -3.42 35.73 -10.91
N ALA A 379 -4.36 34.83 -10.59
CA ALA A 379 -5.76 35.17 -10.37
C ALA A 379 -5.92 36.14 -9.19
N GLY A 380 -5.23 35.89 -8.07
CA GLY A 380 -5.24 36.78 -6.91
C GLY A 380 -4.71 38.18 -7.21
N LEU A 381 -3.61 38.30 -7.95
CA LEU A 381 -3.06 39.58 -8.38
C LEU A 381 -4.02 40.34 -9.30
N LEU A 382 -4.66 39.66 -10.25
CA LEU A 382 -5.61 40.27 -11.17
C LEU A 382 -6.86 40.78 -10.44
N VAL A 383 -7.37 39.99 -9.49
CA VAL A 383 -8.46 40.40 -8.59
C VAL A 383 -8.08 41.64 -7.78
N ILE A 384 -6.89 41.66 -7.17
CA ILE A 384 -6.39 42.82 -6.40
C ILE A 384 -6.32 44.07 -7.29
N LEU A 385 -5.81 43.94 -8.51
CA LEU A 385 -5.68 45.04 -9.46
C LEU A 385 -7.05 45.61 -9.83
N VAL A 386 -8.02 44.77 -10.14
CA VAL A 386 -9.40 45.19 -10.45
C VAL A 386 -10.06 45.86 -9.24
N MET A 387 -9.90 45.30 -8.04
CA MET A 387 -10.48 45.86 -6.82
C MET A 387 -9.92 47.26 -6.50
N VAL A 388 -8.60 47.40 -6.52
CA VAL A 388 -7.94 48.68 -6.23
C VAL A 388 -8.19 49.69 -7.35
N GLY A 389 -8.23 49.25 -8.61
CA GLY A 389 -8.51 50.13 -9.76
C GLY A 389 -9.93 50.68 -9.75
N TYR A 390 -10.94 49.84 -9.55
CA TYR A 390 -12.35 50.22 -9.66
C TYR A 390 -12.93 50.84 -8.37
N TYR A 391 -12.52 50.33 -7.21
CA TYR A 391 -13.05 50.76 -5.89
C TYR A 391 -12.04 51.59 -5.08
N ARG A 392 -10.88 51.93 -5.66
CA ARG A 392 -9.85 52.80 -5.05
C ARG A 392 -9.53 52.39 -3.61
N PHE A 393 -9.91 53.21 -2.63
CA PHE A 393 -9.62 52.98 -1.22
C PHE A 393 -10.46 51.86 -0.60
N ALA A 394 -11.75 51.75 -0.98
CA ALA A 394 -12.59 50.62 -0.58
C ALA A 394 -12.03 49.30 -1.14
N GLY A 395 -11.44 49.35 -2.33
CA GLY A 395 -10.68 48.25 -2.92
C GLY A 395 -9.51 47.81 -2.06
N LEU A 396 -8.69 48.74 -1.58
CA LEU A 396 -7.56 48.43 -0.69
C LEU A 396 -8.01 47.73 0.60
N LEU A 397 -9.15 48.15 1.16
CA LEU A 397 -9.74 47.54 2.35
C LEU A 397 -10.19 46.10 2.10
N SER A 398 -10.74 45.82 0.91
CA SER A 398 -11.10 44.47 0.49
C SER A 398 -9.88 43.56 0.35
N VAL A 399 -8.73 44.08 -0.09
CA VAL A 399 -7.51 43.29 -0.19
C VAL A 399 -7.03 42.85 1.20
N PHE A 400 -7.11 43.73 2.20
CA PHE A 400 -6.83 43.34 3.59
C PHE A 400 -7.79 42.27 4.10
N ALA A 401 -9.09 42.45 3.84
CA ALA A 401 -10.11 41.45 4.15
C ALA A 401 -9.80 40.11 3.49
N LEU A 402 -9.40 40.11 2.20
CA LEU A 402 -9.02 38.91 1.46
C LEU A 402 -7.84 38.16 2.10
N GLY A 403 -6.88 38.91 2.68
CA GLY A 403 -5.79 38.32 3.47
C GLY A 403 -6.30 37.57 4.70
N PHE A 404 -7.26 38.12 5.44
CA PHE A 404 -7.92 37.43 6.56
C PHE A 404 -8.74 36.23 6.09
N PHE A 405 -9.44 36.32 4.96
CA PHE A 405 -10.13 35.19 4.35
C PHE A 405 -9.17 34.03 4.07
N ALA A 406 -8.03 34.30 3.43
CA ALA A 406 -7.03 33.29 3.14
C ALA A 406 -6.49 32.65 4.43
N LEU A 407 -6.21 33.48 5.44
CA LEU A 407 -5.75 33.02 6.75
C LEU A 407 -6.78 32.12 7.45
N PHE A 408 -8.05 32.54 7.50
CA PHE A 408 -9.12 31.76 8.13
C PHE A 408 -9.40 30.46 7.38
N THR A 409 -9.31 30.47 6.05
CA THR A 409 -9.51 29.27 5.24
C THR A 409 -8.41 28.25 5.51
N VAL A 410 -7.13 28.64 5.43
CA VAL A 410 -6.00 27.75 5.72
C VAL A 410 -6.04 27.28 7.19
N GLY A 411 -6.34 28.18 8.13
CA GLY A 411 -6.53 27.84 9.55
C GLY A 411 -7.66 26.85 9.79
N GLY A 412 -8.79 27.03 9.11
CA GLY A 412 -9.94 26.12 9.15
C GLY A 412 -9.57 24.74 8.64
N LEU A 413 -8.98 24.62 7.45
CA LEU A 413 -8.53 23.33 6.90
C LEU A 413 -7.58 22.60 7.87
N ALA A 414 -6.60 23.32 8.43
CA ALA A 414 -5.65 22.74 9.37
C ALA A 414 -6.33 22.28 10.67
N SER A 415 -7.33 23.02 11.17
CA SER A 415 -8.07 22.68 12.40
C SER A 415 -8.92 21.42 12.27
N PHE A 416 -9.52 21.20 11.09
CA PHE A 416 -10.31 20.00 10.80
C PHE A 416 -9.44 18.81 10.35
N GLY A 417 -8.12 18.97 10.25
CA GLY A 417 -7.23 17.95 9.71
C GLY A 417 -7.56 17.58 8.26
N ALA A 418 -8.12 18.52 7.50
CA ALA A 418 -8.57 18.28 6.13
C ALA A 418 -7.37 18.07 5.19
N THR A 419 -7.51 17.14 4.25
CA THR A 419 -6.51 16.89 3.21
C THR A 419 -6.70 17.88 2.07
N LEU A 420 -5.65 18.65 1.76
CA LEU A 420 -5.58 19.46 0.56
C LEU A 420 -5.39 18.55 -0.65
N THR A 421 -6.32 18.59 -1.61
CA THR A 421 -6.27 17.83 -2.88
C THR A 421 -6.18 18.81 -4.06
N LEU A 422 -5.98 18.32 -5.30
CA LEU A 422 -6.02 19.19 -6.49
C LEU A 422 -7.40 19.84 -6.65
N PRO A 423 -8.52 19.09 -6.59
CA PRO A 423 -9.84 19.69 -6.50
C PRO A 423 -9.96 20.63 -5.31
N GLY A 424 -9.42 20.28 -4.14
CA GLY A 424 -9.39 21.15 -2.96
C GLY A 424 -8.81 22.54 -3.23
N LEU A 425 -7.73 22.61 -4.02
CA LEU A 425 -7.10 23.87 -4.44
C LEU A 425 -8.01 24.65 -5.41
N ALA A 426 -8.71 23.98 -6.33
CA ALA A 426 -9.72 24.62 -7.15
C ALA A 426 -10.89 25.19 -6.31
N GLY A 427 -11.32 24.46 -5.27
CA GLY A 427 -12.34 24.93 -4.32
C GLY A 427 -11.89 26.18 -3.54
N PHE A 428 -10.60 26.25 -3.19
CA PHE A 428 -10.01 27.45 -2.59
C PHE A 428 -10.05 28.64 -3.56
N VAL A 429 -9.66 28.45 -4.82
CA VAL A 429 -9.69 29.50 -5.85
C VAL A 429 -11.13 29.97 -6.13
N LEU A 430 -12.09 29.04 -6.20
CA LEU A 430 -13.51 29.37 -6.34
C LEU A 430 -14.03 30.19 -5.15
N SER A 431 -13.68 29.77 -3.93
CA SER A 431 -14.06 30.48 -2.70
C SER A 431 -13.44 31.87 -2.63
N LEU A 432 -12.22 32.05 -3.15
CA LEU A 432 -11.56 33.34 -3.26
C LEU A 432 -12.38 34.30 -4.16
N GLY A 433 -12.89 33.81 -5.29
CA GLY A 433 -13.78 34.59 -6.17
C GLY A 433 -15.08 34.99 -5.48
N MET A 434 -15.72 34.05 -4.78
CA MET A 434 -16.95 34.32 -4.02
C MET A 434 -16.74 35.32 -2.87
N ALA A 435 -15.59 35.25 -2.18
CA ALA A 435 -15.24 36.21 -1.13
C ALA A 435 -15.12 37.65 -1.66
N VAL A 436 -14.65 37.80 -2.90
CA VAL A 436 -14.54 39.10 -3.57
C VAL A 436 -15.92 39.58 -4.01
N ASP A 437 -16.75 38.71 -4.58
CA ASP A 437 -18.11 39.02 -5.02
C ASP A 437 -18.98 39.57 -3.88
N ALA A 438 -18.91 38.97 -2.69
CA ALA A 438 -19.60 39.46 -1.51
C ALA A 438 -19.19 40.91 -1.14
N ASN A 439 -17.90 41.24 -1.25
CA ASN A 439 -17.41 42.59 -0.99
C ASN A 439 -17.88 43.58 -2.08
N VAL A 440 -17.91 43.16 -3.35
CA VAL A 440 -18.44 43.97 -4.47
C VAL A 440 -19.90 44.33 -4.25
N LEU A 441 -20.73 43.35 -3.89
CA LEU A 441 -22.17 43.58 -3.68
C LEU A 441 -22.42 44.59 -2.55
N ILE A 442 -21.64 44.50 -1.46
CA ILE A 442 -21.67 45.46 -0.36
C ILE A 442 -21.29 46.86 -0.88
N PHE A 443 -20.23 46.98 -1.68
CA PHE A 443 -19.73 48.28 -2.13
C PHE A 443 -20.67 48.98 -3.10
N GLU A 444 -21.25 48.24 -4.04
CA GLU A 444 -22.25 48.80 -4.94
C GLU A 444 -23.51 49.22 -4.18
N ARG A 445 -23.95 48.43 -3.19
CA ARG A 445 -25.08 48.85 -2.36
C ARG A 445 -24.76 50.10 -1.54
N ILE A 446 -23.56 50.21 -0.97
CA ILE A 446 -23.13 51.44 -0.28
C ILE A 446 -23.11 52.63 -1.25
N ARG A 447 -22.55 52.48 -2.45
CA ARG A 447 -22.56 53.54 -3.48
C ARG A 447 -23.97 53.97 -3.86
N GLU A 448 -24.91 53.04 -3.96
CA GLU A 448 -26.32 53.32 -4.23
C GLU A 448 -26.95 54.16 -3.11
N GLU A 449 -26.71 53.80 -1.85
CA GLU A 449 -27.21 54.53 -0.67
C GLU A 449 -26.57 55.94 -0.54
N VAL A 450 -25.30 56.10 -0.93
CA VAL A 450 -24.62 57.41 -0.98
C VAL A 450 -25.22 58.30 -2.07
N LYS A 451 -25.54 57.74 -3.24
CA LYS A 451 -26.23 58.46 -4.33
C LYS A 451 -27.62 58.96 -3.91
N GLN A 452 -28.25 58.32 -2.93
CA GLN A 452 -29.52 58.75 -2.33
C GLN A 452 -29.35 59.86 -1.26
N ASN A 453 -28.20 60.54 -1.23
CA ASN A 453 -27.87 61.63 -0.30
C ASN A 453 -27.89 61.23 1.19
N LYS A 454 -27.72 59.94 1.52
CA LYS A 454 -27.52 59.52 2.91
C LYS A 454 -26.13 59.91 3.38
N THR A 455 -26.00 60.20 4.67
CA THR A 455 -24.68 60.47 5.26
C THR A 455 -23.79 59.23 5.11
N PRO A 456 -22.47 59.38 4.91
CA PRO A 456 -21.53 58.27 4.72
C PRO A 456 -21.67 57.12 5.73
N ARG A 457 -21.96 57.45 7.00
CA ARG A 457 -22.11 56.45 8.07
C ARG A 457 -23.41 55.66 7.93
N LEU A 458 -24.52 56.36 7.68
CA LEU A 458 -25.83 55.75 7.49
C LEU A 458 -25.88 54.93 6.20
N ALA A 459 -25.20 55.40 5.14
CA ALA A 459 -25.10 54.69 3.87
C ALA A 459 -24.34 53.38 4.00
N VAL A 460 -23.26 53.35 4.80
CA VAL A 460 -22.54 52.11 5.12
C VAL A 460 -23.46 51.14 5.87
N ASP A 461 -24.10 51.56 6.96
CA ASP A 461 -24.96 50.67 7.74
C ASP A 461 -26.16 50.15 6.92
N ALA A 462 -26.81 51.00 6.13
CA ALA A 462 -27.90 50.60 5.24
C ALA A 462 -27.40 49.69 4.10
N GLY A 463 -26.23 49.96 3.53
CA GLY A 463 -25.63 49.14 2.48
C GLY A 463 -25.35 47.71 2.95
N PHE A 464 -24.78 47.55 4.15
CA PHE A 464 -24.58 46.22 4.75
C PHE A 464 -25.90 45.50 5.06
N GLN A 465 -26.90 46.20 5.60
CA GLN A 465 -28.21 45.59 5.90
C GLN A 465 -28.93 45.12 4.63
N ASN A 466 -28.87 45.90 3.56
CA ASN A 466 -29.54 45.60 2.30
C ASN A 466 -28.79 44.56 1.45
N ALA A 467 -27.46 44.48 1.56
CA ALA A 467 -26.66 43.48 0.87
C ALA A 467 -26.75 42.08 1.52
N MET A 468 -26.98 42.02 2.83
CA MET A 468 -26.91 40.77 3.60
C MET A 468 -27.82 39.64 3.09
N PRO A 469 -29.12 39.86 2.76
CA PRO A 469 -29.99 38.78 2.30
C PRO A 469 -29.50 38.10 1.02
N ALA A 470 -29.02 38.88 0.06
CA ALA A 470 -28.48 38.36 -1.20
C ALA A 470 -27.18 37.56 -0.99
N ILE A 471 -26.29 38.04 -0.11
CA ILE A 471 -25.04 37.34 0.23
C ILE A 471 -25.32 36.03 0.96
N ILE A 472 -26.27 36.03 1.90
CA ILE A 472 -26.65 34.81 2.61
C ILE A 472 -27.27 33.82 1.62
N ASP A 473 -28.19 34.25 0.76
CA ASP A 473 -28.88 33.37 -0.19
C ASP A 473 -27.91 32.67 -1.16
N ALA A 474 -26.98 33.43 -1.77
CA ALA A 474 -25.95 32.89 -2.65
C ALA A 474 -24.99 31.90 -1.94
N ASN A 475 -24.66 32.17 -0.67
CA ASN A 475 -23.80 31.27 0.10
C ASN A 475 -24.54 30.02 0.61
N VAL A 476 -25.81 30.14 1.01
CA VAL A 476 -26.62 29.01 1.49
C VAL A 476 -26.82 27.98 0.39
N THR A 477 -27.17 28.40 -0.82
CA THR A 477 -27.29 27.50 -1.99
C THR A 477 -25.98 26.75 -2.29
N THR A 478 -24.85 27.45 -2.15
CA THR A 478 -23.52 26.85 -2.32
C THR A 478 -23.15 25.90 -1.18
N VAL A 479 -23.49 26.23 0.06
CA VAL A 479 -23.28 25.36 1.24
C VAL A 479 -24.09 24.07 1.10
N ILE A 480 -25.35 24.16 0.64
CA ILE A 480 -26.17 22.97 0.39
C ILE A 480 -25.48 22.08 -0.65
N SER A 481 -25.02 22.65 -1.76
CA SER A 481 -24.30 21.91 -2.80
C SER A 481 -23.01 21.27 -2.26
N ALA A 482 -22.23 22.00 -1.47
CA ALA A 482 -21.02 21.49 -0.82
C ALA A 482 -21.34 20.35 0.17
N ALA A 483 -22.44 20.44 0.92
CA ALA A 483 -22.86 19.39 1.85
C ALA A 483 -23.21 18.08 1.14
N PHE A 484 -23.89 18.15 -0.01
CA PHE A 484 -24.13 16.98 -0.86
C PHE A 484 -22.82 16.38 -1.37
N LEU A 485 -21.90 17.20 -1.87
CA LEU A 485 -20.58 16.74 -2.31
C LEU A 485 -19.76 16.14 -1.16
N PHE A 486 -19.91 16.64 0.07
CA PHE A 486 -19.24 16.09 1.23
C PHE A 486 -19.80 14.73 1.67
N GLN A 487 -21.12 14.57 1.62
CA GLN A 487 -21.82 13.34 2.04
C GLN A 487 -21.66 12.21 1.02
N PHE A 488 -21.76 12.51 -0.28
CA PHE A 488 -21.78 11.51 -1.35
C PHE A 488 -20.48 11.45 -2.16
N GLY A 489 -19.63 12.47 -2.08
CA GLY A 489 -18.35 12.50 -2.78
C GLY A 489 -17.30 11.59 -2.14
N THR A 490 -16.48 10.98 -2.98
CA THR A 490 -15.36 10.13 -2.58
C THR A 490 -14.03 10.83 -2.81
N GLY A 491 -13.02 10.46 -2.00
CA GLY A 491 -11.63 10.90 -2.12
C GLY A 491 -11.45 12.40 -2.44
N PRO A 492 -10.99 12.78 -3.66
CA PRO A 492 -10.72 14.17 -4.02
C PRO A 492 -11.93 15.11 -3.99
N VAL A 493 -13.13 14.63 -4.31
CA VAL A 493 -14.37 15.45 -4.36
C VAL A 493 -14.77 15.88 -2.96
N LYS A 494 -14.57 15.01 -1.96
CA LYS A 494 -14.80 15.34 -0.55
C LYS A 494 -13.83 16.42 -0.08
N GLY A 495 -12.57 16.35 -0.53
CA GLY A 495 -11.58 17.41 -0.30
C GLY A 495 -12.02 18.78 -0.84
N PHE A 496 -12.53 18.84 -2.08
CA PHE A 496 -13.13 20.05 -2.65
C PHE A 496 -14.31 20.57 -1.83
N ALA A 497 -15.22 19.69 -1.40
CA ALA A 497 -16.38 20.09 -0.61
C ALA A 497 -15.99 20.74 0.72
N VAL A 498 -14.99 20.17 1.42
CA VAL A 498 -14.49 20.73 2.69
C VAL A 498 -13.83 22.09 2.48
N THR A 499 -13.00 22.25 1.44
CA THR A 499 -12.35 23.55 1.19
C THR A 499 -13.36 24.63 0.83
N LEU A 500 -14.39 24.27 0.05
CA LEU A 500 -15.49 25.15 -0.29
C LEU A 500 -16.33 25.55 0.93
N LEU A 501 -16.70 24.60 1.79
CA LEU A 501 -17.49 24.87 3.00
C LEU A 501 -16.75 25.80 3.97
N VAL A 502 -15.47 25.51 4.25
CA VAL A 502 -14.63 26.35 5.11
C VAL A 502 -14.42 27.72 4.47
N GLY A 503 -14.21 27.77 3.16
CA GLY A 503 -14.08 29.01 2.39
C GLY A 503 -15.33 29.89 2.52
N ILE A 504 -16.53 29.34 2.35
CA ILE A 504 -17.79 30.10 2.47
C ILE A 504 -17.99 30.66 3.88
N ILE A 505 -17.70 29.86 4.91
CA ILE A 505 -17.80 30.34 6.29
C ILE A 505 -16.78 31.47 6.53
N ALA A 506 -15.54 31.29 6.08
CA ALA A 506 -14.51 32.30 6.18
C ALA A 506 -14.87 33.58 5.41
N SER A 507 -15.45 33.45 4.21
CA SER A 507 -15.84 34.60 3.38
C SER A 507 -16.97 35.38 4.03
N LEU A 508 -17.98 34.71 4.58
CA LEU A 508 -19.09 35.36 5.29
C LEU A 508 -18.60 36.13 6.53
N ILE A 509 -17.76 35.50 7.36
CA ILE A 509 -17.17 36.17 8.54
C ILE A 509 -16.37 37.40 8.10
N THR A 510 -15.57 37.25 7.05
CA THR A 510 -14.71 38.32 6.58
C THR A 510 -15.52 39.48 6.01
N ALA A 511 -16.49 39.21 5.14
CA ALA A 511 -17.34 40.24 4.54
C ALA A 511 -18.17 40.98 5.59
N VAL A 512 -18.80 40.26 6.53
CA VAL A 512 -19.76 40.84 7.46
C VAL A 512 -19.08 41.52 8.64
N PHE A 513 -18.03 40.90 9.20
CA PHE A 513 -17.36 41.40 10.39
C PHE A 513 -16.12 42.21 10.05
N VAL A 514 -15.20 41.67 9.26
CA VAL A 514 -13.89 42.30 9.00
C VAL A 514 -14.06 43.54 8.13
N THR A 515 -14.72 43.42 6.98
CA THR A 515 -14.94 44.55 6.05
C THR A 515 -15.75 45.66 6.73
N LYS A 516 -16.86 45.32 7.41
CA LYS A 516 -17.68 46.32 8.14
C LYS A 516 -16.88 47.06 9.21
N THR A 517 -16.12 46.33 10.02
CA THR A 517 -15.30 46.92 11.11
C THR A 517 -14.26 47.87 10.53
N PHE A 518 -13.57 47.48 9.46
CA PHE A 518 -12.60 48.34 8.80
C PHE A 518 -13.24 49.61 8.23
N PHE A 519 -14.43 49.52 7.62
CA PHE A 519 -15.16 50.68 7.12
C PHE A 519 -15.52 51.67 8.23
N LEU A 520 -16.03 51.16 9.35
CA LEU A 520 -16.42 51.99 10.50
C LEU A 520 -15.21 52.68 11.14
N ILE A 521 -14.09 51.96 11.32
CA ILE A 521 -12.84 52.52 11.84
C ILE A 521 -12.32 53.62 10.91
N TRP A 522 -12.35 53.39 9.60
CA TRP A 522 -11.90 54.37 8.63
C TRP A 522 -12.76 55.64 8.67
N LEU A 523 -14.08 55.48 8.74
CA LEU A 523 -15.01 56.61 8.79
C LEU A 523 -14.86 57.43 10.07
N GLN A 524 -14.58 56.78 11.20
CA GLN A 524 -14.24 57.46 12.46
C GLN A 524 -12.97 58.31 12.35
N ARG A 525 -11.95 57.86 11.61
CA ARG A 525 -10.68 58.59 11.46
C ARG A 525 -10.74 59.79 10.52
N ARG A 526 -11.72 59.87 9.60
CA ARG A 526 -11.70 60.89 8.52
C ARG A 526 -12.56 62.13 8.72
N GLY A 527 -13.43 62.19 9.72
CA GLY A 527 -14.33 63.33 9.91
C GLY A 527 -15.39 63.44 8.80
N ALA A 528 -16.64 63.69 9.17
CA ALA A 528 -17.82 63.40 8.37
C ALA A 528 -18.09 64.29 7.12
N THR A 529 -17.09 64.93 6.50
CA THR A 529 -17.33 66.06 5.57
C THR A 529 -16.61 66.05 4.22
N LYS A 530 -15.94 64.98 3.79
CA LYS A 530 -15.45 64.88 2.40
C LYS A 530 -15.96 63.65 1.68
N GLU A 531 -16.43 63.89 0.45
CA GLU A 531 -17.02 62.92 -0.47
C GLU A 531 -16.29 61.58 -0.42
N LEU A 532 -17.09 60.53 -0.26
CA LEU A 532 -16.64 59.15 -0.32
C LEU A 532 -16.08 58.88 -1.72
N ALA A 533 -14.76 58.88 -1.84
CA ALA A 533 -14.08 58.28 -2.99
C ALA A 533 -14.15 56.75 -2.85
N ILE A 534 -15.36 56.21 -2.96
CA ILE A 534 -15.61 54.77 -3.14
C ILE A 534 -15.70 54.52 -4.63
#